data_AF-A0A3D4UH98-F1
#
_entry.id   AF-A0A3D4UH98-F1
#
_cell.length_a   1.000
_cell.length_b   1.000
_cell.length_c   1.000
_cell.angle_alpha   90.00
_cell.angle_beta   90.00
_cell.angle_gamma   90.00
#
_symmetry.space_group_name_H-M   'P 1'
#
loop_
_entity.id
_entity.type
_entity.pdbx_description
1 polymer ?
#
loop_
_entity_poly.entity_id
_entity_poly.type
_entity_poly.pdbx_seq_one_letter_code
_entity_poly.pdbx_strand_id
1 'polypeptide(L)' 'MSATPLKMIDFGAPDIVGAHVFRVEIPRARNDAVVITEQYGYRGGHGGVPEEEPRVRLNRHVWSGIRD' A
#
# COMPACT_ATOMS: atom_id res chain seq x y z
N MET A 1 26.87 -19.58 0.94
CA MET A 1 25.70 -18.79 1.40
C MET A 1 24.53 -19.22 0.54
N SER A 2 23.48 -19.82 1.11
CA SER A 2 22.29 -20.18 0.33
C SER A 2 21.42 -18.93 0.20
N ALA A 3 21.03 -18.56 -1.01
CA ALA A 3 20.13 -17.44 -1.23
C ALA A 3 18.72 -17.82 -0.75
N THR A 4 18.10 -16.99 0.08
CA THR A 4 16.70 -17.17 0.47
C THR A 4 15.81 -16.98 -0.78
N PRO A 5 14.92 -17.93 -1.10
CA PRO A 5 14.04 -17.79 -2.25
C PRO A 5 13.08 -16.63 -2.04
N LEU A 6 12.97 -15.76 -3.05
CA LEU A 6 12.06 -14.62 -3.03
C LEU A 6 10.61 -15.09 -3.12
N LYS A 7 9.73 -14.46 -2.34
CA LYS A 7 8.29 -14.72 -2.40
C LYS A 7 7.70 -13.94 -3.57
N MET A 8 7.26 -14.66 -4.59
CA MET A 8 6.56 -14.05 -5.72
C MET A 8 5.11 -13.77 -5.35
N ILE A 9 4.63 -12.58 -5.67
CA ILE A 9 3.24 -12.16 -5.46
C ILE A 9 2.65 -11.58 -6.75
N ASP A 10 1.34 -11.75 -6.91
CA ASP A 10 0.57 -11.25 -8.05
C ASP A 10 1.17 -11.67 -9.41
N PHE A 11 1.45 -10.74 -10.32
CA PHE A 11 2.00 -10.95 -11.68
C PHE A 11 3.46 -11.46 -11.71
N GLY A 12 3.85 -12.33 -10.79
CA GLY A 12 5.18 -12.97 -10.76
C GLY A 12 6.31 -12.03 -10.34
N ALA A 13 5.98 -10.89 -9.71
CA ALA A 13 6.97 -9.99 -9.14
C ALA A 13 7.37 -10.46 -7.73
N PRO A 14 8.64 -10.39 -7.35
CA PRO A 14 8.99 -10.60 -5.95
C PRO A 14 8.31 -9.53 -5.09
N ASP A 15 7.89 -9.90 -3.89
CA ASP A 15 7.24 -9.00 -2.92
C ASP A 15 8.03 -7.72 -2.60
N ILE A 16 9.33 -7.72 -2.90
CA ILE A 16 10.25 -6.59 -2.77
C ILE A 16 10.42 -5.71 -4.02
N VAL A 17 9.92 -6.07 -5.22
CA VAL A 17 10.26 -5.38 -6.50
C VAL A 17 9.07 -4.70 -7.20
N GLY A 18 7.92 -4.57 -6.54
CA GLY A 18 6.86 -3.65 -6.98
C GLY A 18 5.54 -4.30 -7.39
N ALA A 19 4.88 -4.95 -6.44
CA ALA A 19 3.45 -5.22 -6.59
C ALA A 19 2.64 -3.92 -6.53
N HIS A 20 1.62 -3.82 -7.37
CA HIS A 20 0.64 -2.73 -7.31
C HIS A 20 -0.33 -3.00 -6.16
N VAL A 21 -0.26 -2.21 -5.10
CA VAL A 21 -0.99 -2.49 -3.84
C VAL A 21 -1.64 -1.25 -3.27
N PHE A 22 -2.66 -1.45 -2.45
CA PHE A 22 -3.21 -0.41 -1.58
C PHE A 22 -2.68 -0.63 -0.15
N ARG A 23 -1.90 0.34 0.36
CA ARG A 23 -1.43 0.36 1.75
C ARG A 23 -2.45 1.11 2.61
N VAL A 24 -2.87 0.49 3.71
CA VAL A 24 -3.75 1.13 4.71
C VAL A 24 -2.92 1.47 5.94
N GLU A 25 -2.79 2.76 6.24
CA GLU A 25 -2.11 3.26 7.43
C GLU A 25 -3.14 3.58 8.51
N ILE A 26 -3.15 2.76 9.57
CA ILE A 26 -4.03 2.93 10.71
C ILE A 26 -3.20 3.54 11.86
N PRO A 27 -3.29 4.85 12.12
CA PRO A 27 -2.49 5.49 13.17
C PRO A 27 -2.88 4.96 14.55
N ARG A 28 -1.95 5.00 15.50
CA ARG A 28 -2.22 4.61 16.90
C ARG A 28 -3.11 5.61 17.63
N ALA A 29 -2.99 6.90 17.34
CA ALA A 29 -3.76 7.95 17.99
C ALA A 29 -5.23 7.87 17.58
N ARG A 30 -6.15 7.86 18.54
CA ARG A 30 -7.58 7.55 18.29
C ARG A 30 -8.27 8.54 17.35
N ASN A 31 -7.80 9.78 17.24
CA ASN A 31 -8.48 10.82 16.46
C ASN A 31 -7.87 11.04 15.06
N ASP A 32 -6.76 10.38 14.75
CA ASP A 32 -6.10 10.56 13.46
C ASP A 32 -6.82 9.78 12.36
N ALA A 33 -6.77 10.34 11.16
CA ALA A 33 -7.37 9.74 9.98
C ALA A 33 -6.62 8.48 9.54
N VAL A 34 -7.36 7.47 9.10
CA VAL A 34 -6.81 6.33 8.36
C VAL A 34 -6.54 6.79 6.93
N VAL A 35 -5.34 6.50 6.42
CA VAL A 35 -4.94 6.86 5.05
C VAL A 35 -4.82 5.59 4.22
N ILE A 36 -5.42 5.60 3.03
CA ILE A 36 -5.23 4.55 2.04
C ILE A 36 -4.44 5.15 0.89
N THR A 37 -3.27 4.57 0.65
CA THR A 37 -2.32 4.99 -0.37
C THR A 37 -2.22 3.90 -1.42
N GLU A 38 -2.36 4.27 -2.68
CA GLU A 38 -2.06 3.39 -3.80
C GLU A 38 -0.56 3.45 -4.09
N GLN A 39 0.09 2.30 -4.15
CA GLN A 39 1.50 2.19 -4.53
C GLN A 39 1.57 1.50 -5.88
N TYR A 40 2.02 2.21 -6.91
CA TYR A 40 1.96 1.75 -8.30
C TYR A 40 2.98 0.64 -8.64
N GLY A 41 3.75 0.19 -7.64
CA GLY A 41 4.68 -0.92 -7.77
C GLY A 41 5.70 -0.67 -8.87
N TYR A 42 5.92 -1.67 -9.73
CA TYR A 42 6.87 -1.60 -10.84
C TYR A 42 6.61 -0.43 -11.80
N ARG A 43 5.38 0.08 -11.89
CA ARG A 43 5.06 1.24 -12.75
C ARG A 43 5.34 2.58 -12.08
N GLY A 44 5.52 2.61 -10.75
CA GLY A 44 5.79 3.83 -10.01
C GLY A 44 7.07 4.51 -10.51
N GLY A 45 7.02 5.83 -10.70
CA GLY A 45 8.13 6.63 -11.21
C GLY A 45 8.36 6.55 -12.73
N HIS A 46 7.66 5.66 -13.45
CA HIS A 46 7.82 5.51 -14.90
C HIS A 46 6.76 6.28 -15.69
N GLY A 47 7.19 7.02 -16.72
CA GLY A 47 6.27 7.65 -17.67
C GLY A 47 5.32 8.68 -17.04
N GLY A 48 5.70 9.29 -15.92
CA GLY A 48 4.87 10.25 -15.18
C GLY A 48 3.91 9.63 -14.18
N VAL A 49 3.93 8.30 -14.00
CA VAL A 49 3.20 7.63 -12.93
C VAL A 49 3.91 7.92 -11.60
N PRO A 50 3.23 8.42 -10.56
CA PRO A 50 3.85 8.65 -9.26
C PRO A 50 4.22 7.31 -8.60
N GLU A 51 5.16 7.32 -7.66
CA GLU A 51 5.51 6.11 -6.89
C GLU A 51 4.33 5.65 -6.03
N GLU A 52 3.72 6.61 -5.33
CA GLU A 52 2.53 6.39 -4.50
C GLU A 52 1.61 7.61 -4.52
N GLU A 53 0.32 7.40 -4.28
CA GLU A 53 -0.70 8.45 -4.29
C GLU A 53 -1.75 8.21 -3.19
N PRO A 54 -1.98 9.19 -2.28
CA PRO A 54 -3.06 9.10 -1.31
C PRO A 54 -4.41 9.13 -2.04
N ARG A 55 -5.19 8.06 -1.91
CA ARG A 55 -6.51 7.98 -2.54
C ARG A 55 -7.63 8.37 -1.60
N VAL A 56 -7.46 8.03 -0.33
CA VAL A 56 -8.52 8.16 0.66
C VAL A 56 -7.92 8.57 2.00
N ARG A 57 -8.54 9.57 2.63
CA ARG A 57 -8.29 9.96 4.01
C ARG A 57 -9.60 9.87 4.79
N LEU A 58 -9.73 8.85 5.63
CA LEU A 58 -10.94 8.55 6.38
C LEU A 58 -10.81 9.00 7.83
N ASN A 59 -11.79 9.78 8.29
CA ASN A 59 -11.94 10.05 9.71
C ASN A 59 -12.16 8.73 10.48
N ARG A 60 -11.64 8.64 11.71
CA ARG A 60 -11.68 7.42 12.52
C ARG A 60 -13.07 6.80 12.63
N HIS A 61 -14.11 7.64 12.84
CA HIS A 61 -15.47 7.14 13.04
C HIS A 61 -16.02 6.43 11.80
N VAL A 62 -15.68 6.89 10.59
CA VAL A 62 -16.08 6.25 9.33
C VAL A 62 -15.37 4.91 9.19
N TRP A 63 -14.04 4.88 9.40
CA TRP A 63 -13.25 3.64 9.37
C TRP A 63 -13.80 2.58 10.33
N SER A 64 -14.11 2.97 11.57
CA SER A 64 -14.69 2.05 12.56
C SER A 64 -16.02 1.45 12.11
N GLY A 65 -16.78 2.14 11.25
CA GLY A 65 -18.04 1.63 10.72
C GLY A 65 -17.92 0.65 9.55
N ILE A 66 -16.74 0.51 8.94
CA ILE A 66 -16.53 -0.28 7.71
C ILE A 66 -15.38 -1.31 7.79
N ARG A 67 -14.72 -1.42 8.95
CA ARG A 67 -13.49 -2.23 9.10
C ARG A 67 -13.73 -3.74 9.28
N ASP A 68 -14.98 -4.15 9.42
CA ASP A 68 -15.40 -5.54 9.62
C ASP A 68 -15.72 -6.19 8.26
#